data_AF-A0A124G3W1-F1
#
_entry.id   AF-A0A124G3W1-F1
#
_cell.length_a   1.000
_cell.length_b   1.000
_cell.length_c   1.000
_cell.angle_alpha   90.00
_cell.angle_beta   90.00
_cell.angle_gamma   90.00
#
_symmetry.space_group_name_H-M   'P 1'
#
loop_
_entity.id
_entity.type
_entity.pdbx_description
1 polymer ?
#
loop_
_entity_poly.entity_id
_entity_poly.type
_entity_poly.pdbx_seq_one_letter_code
_entity_poly.pdbx_strand_id
1 'polypeptide(L)'
;SLIVSIIILVAAIVIADVMEKIVKVSAKKMGVNFVNLLGTIVKGGIYIFAGLAVLSQLGVAPEIVNALVMGFVGTLTIALGLSFGLGGKDAAAKLIEEAKRKISDNQ
;
A
#
# COMPACT_ATOMS: atom_id res chain seq x y z
N SER A 1 -0.62 24.28 -10.17
CA SER A 1 -1.33 25.54 -9.81
C SER A 1 -1.84 25.46 -8.37
N LEU A 2 -1.99 26.61 -7.70
CA LEU A 2 -2.42 26.67 -6.30
C LEU A 2 -3.80 26.03 -6.08
N ILE A 3 -4.73 26.24 -7.01
CA ILE A 3 -6.09 25.67 -6.97
C ILE A 3 -6.05 24.14 -6.88
N VAL A 4 -5.23 23.49 -7.71
CA VAL A 4 -5.10 22.02 -7.69
C VAL A 4 -4.52 21.53 -6.36
N SER A 5 -3.57 22.28 -5.78
CA SER A 5 -2.97 21.93 -4.49
C SER A 5 -3.99 21.97 -3.34
N ILE A 6 -4.87 22.97 -3.35
CA ILE A 6 -5.97 23.07 -2.38
C ILE A 6 -6.96 21.91 -2.56
N ILE A 7 -7.31 21.56 -3.79
CA ILE A 7 -8.19 20.41 -4.08
C ILE A 7 -7.58 19.12 -3.54
N ILE A 8 -6.27 18.91 -3.73
CA ILE A 8 -5.57 17.74 -3.19
C ILE A 8 -5.70 17.67 -1.67
N LEU A 9 -5.51 18.78 -0.96
CA LEU A 9 -5.63 18.81 0.51
C LEU A 9 -7.05 18.51 0.99
N VAL A 10 -8.06 19.12 0.37
CA VAL A 10 -9.47 18.87 0.72
C VAL A 10 -9.83 17.41 0.47
N ALA A 11 -9.45 16.87 -0.68
CA ALA A 11 -9.66 15.46 -1.00
C ALA A 11 -8.95 14.54 0.01
N ALA A 12 -7.70 14.86 0.37
CA ALA A 12 -6.92 14.08 1.32
C ALA A 12 -7.57 14.02 2.69
N ILE A 13 -8.16 15.12 3.20
CA ILE A 13 -8.86 15.12 4.49
C ILE A 13 -10.04 14.13 4.46
N VAL A 14 -10.88 14.20 3.42
CA VAL A 14 -12.04 13.32 3.27
C VAL A 14 -11.60 11.86 3.14
N ILE A 15 -10.62 11.59 2.27
CA ILE A 15 -10.10 10.24 2.05
C ILE A 15 -9.48 9.68 3.34
N ALA A 16 -8.72 10.49 4.08
CA ALA A 16 -8.09 10.07 5.33
C ALA A 16 -9.11 9.62 6.37
N ASP A 17 -10.19 10.37 6.57
CA ASP A 17 -11.24 10.03 7.52
C ASP A 17 -12.02 8.77 7.11
N VAL A 18 -12.30 8.61 5.81
CA VAL A 18 -13.00 7.42 5.29
C VAL A 18 -12.12 6.18 5.42
N MET A 19 -10.85 6.27 5.00
CA MET A 19 -9.92 5.14 5.07
C MET A 19 -9.61 4.73 6.51
N GLU A 20 -9.44 5.69 7.42
CA GLU A 20 -9.28 5.41 8.85
C GLU A 20 -10.45 4.59 9.38
N LYS A 21 -11.70 4.97 9.07
CA LYS A 21 -12.89 4.25 9.50
C LYS A 21 -12.96 2.84 8.90
N ILE A 22 -12.70 2.70 7.61
CA ILE A 22 -12.71 1.40 6.93
C ILE A 22 -11.70 0.45 7.58
N VAL A 23 -10.47 0.93 7.79
CA VAL A 23 -9.41 0.11 8.40
C VAL A 23 -9.75 -0.25 9.84
N LYS A 24 -10.28 0.69 10.63
CA LYS A 24 -10.72 0.41 12.00
C LYS A 24 -11.82 -0.66 12.04
N VAL A 25 -12.82 -0.57 11.15
CA VAL A 25 -13.91 -1.55 11.07
C VAL A 25 -13.38 -2.93 10.67
N SER A 26 -12.51 -2.99 9.66
CA SER A 26 -11.91 -4.24 9.19
C SER A 26 -11.03 -4.90 10.27
N ALA A 27 -10.15 -4.12 10.91
CA ALA A 27 -9.28 -4.60 11.98
C ALA A 27 -10.08 -5.11 13.20
N LYS A 28 -11.16 -4.41 13.56
CA LYS A 28 -12.07 -4.84 14.62
C LYS A 28 -12.75 -6.16 14.29
N LYS A 29 -13.22 -6.35 13.05
CA LYS A 29 -13.82 -7.62 12.59
C LYS A 29 -12.83 -8.79 12.64
N MET A 30 -11.54 -8.51 12.45
CA MET A 30 -10.47 -9.50 12.50
C MET A 30 -9.98 -9.79 13.94
N GLY A 31 -10.52 -9.12 14.97
CA GLY A 31 -10.11 -9.31 16.36
C GLY A 31 -8.73 -8.72 16.68
N VAL A 32 -8.26 -7.75 15.90
CA VAL A 32 -6.96 -7.09 16.13
C VAL A 32 -7.06 -6.15 17.34
N ASN A 33 -6.15 -6.27 18.31
CA ASN A 33 -6.19 -5.45 19.54
C ASN A 33 -5.81 -3.97 19.34
N PHE A 34 -5.05 -3.65 18.29
CA PHE A 34 -4.48 -2.31 18.05
C PHE A 34 -5.21 -1.53 16.93
N VAL A 35 -6.55 -1.64 16.92
CA VAL A 35 -7.45 -1.00 15.93
C VAL A 35 -7.18 0.50 15.78
N ASN A 36 -7.03 1.22 16.89
CA ASN A 36 -6.82 2.67 16.86
C ASN A 36 -5.47 3.04 16.24
N LEU A 37 -4.41 2.31 16.59
CA LEU A 37 -3.08 2.52 16.05
C LEU A 37 -3.07 2.32 14.52
N LEU A 38 -3.69 1.25 14.02
CA LEU A 38 -3.82 0.98 12.58
C LEU A 38 -4.52 2.12 11.85
N GLY A 39 -5.65 2.59 12.38
CA GLY A 39 -6.37 3.71 11.79
C GLY A 39 -5.54 5.00 11.76
N THR A 40 -4.83 5.30 12.85
CA THR A 40 -3.96 6.49 12.93
C THR A 40 -2.78 6.40 11.96
N ILE A 41 -2.16 5.23 11.81
CA ILE A 41 -1.07 5.02 10.84
C ILE A 41 -1.56 5.28 9.42
N VAL A 42 -2.74 4.75 9.06
CA VAL A 42 -3.33 4.94 7.72
C VAL A 42 -3.63 6.41 7.46
N LYS A 43 -4.27 7.09 8.42
CA LYS A 43 -4.53 8.52 8.34
C LYS A 43 -3.24 9.33 8.18
N GLY A 44 -2.23 9.05 9.01
CA GLY A 44 -0.93 9.71 8.95
C GLY A 44 -0.23 9.51 7.61
N GLY A 45 -0.27 8.29 7.07
CA GLY A 45 0.26 7.98 5.74
C GLY A 45 -0.40 8.80 4.64
N ILE A 46 -1.73 8.92 4.66
CA ILE A 46 -2.47 9.72 3.66
C ILE A 46 -2.05 11.19 3.71
N TYR A 47 -1.88 11.77 4.91
CA TYR A 47 -1.40 13.15 5.02
C TYR A 47 0.04 13.34 4.54
N ILE A 48 0.93 12.39 4.80
CA ILE A 48 2.32 12.43 4.30
C ILE A 48 2.31 12.46 2.76
N PHE A 49 1.55 11.55 2.14
CA PHE A 49 1.45 11.49 0.67
C PHE A 49 0.77 12.73 0.08
N ALA A 50 -0.27 13.25 0.72
CA ALA A 50 -0.91 14.48 0.30
C ALA A 50 0.06 15.67 0.35
N GLY A 51 0.89 15.74 1.40
CA GLY A 51 1.96 16.73 1.52
C GLY A 51 2.97 16.64 0.37
N LEU A 52 3.47 15.43 0.08
CA LEU A 52 4.39 15.20 -1.05
C LEU A 52 3.75 15.55 -2.40
N ALA A 53 2.47 15.19 -2.60
CA ALA A 53 1.73 15.50 -3.82
C ALA A 53 1.57 17.01 -4.01
N VAL A 54 1.28 17.75 -2.94
CA VAL A 54 1.20 19.22 -2.97
C VAL A 54 2.56 19.84 -3.27
N LEU A 55 3.64 19.38 -2.63
CA LEU A 55 4.99 19.87 -2.91
C LEU A 55 5.38 19.63 -4.38
N SER A 56 5.07 18.45 -4.91
CA SER A 56 5.26 18.13 -6.33
C SER A 56 4.43 19.04 -7.24
N GLN A 57 3.16 19.29 -6.89
CA GLN A 57 2.23 20.10 -7.69
C GLN A 57 2.59 21.59 -7.70
N LEU A 58 3.25 22.06 -6.64
CA LEU A 58 3.79 23.41 -6.53
C LEU A 58 5.18 23.55 -7.17
N GLY A 59 5.82 22.44 -7.55
CA GLY A 59 7.16 22.44 -8.14
C GLY A 59 8.27 22.71 -7.12
N VAL A 60 8.03 22.41 -5.84
CA VAL A 60 9.03 22.60 -4.78
C VAL A 60 9.98 21.42 -4.75
N ALA A 61 11.27 21.66 -5.05
CA ALA A 61 12.32 20.64 -5.07
C ALA A 61 11.89 19.33 -5.77
N PRO A 62 11.44 19.39 -7.03
CA PRO A 62 10.75 18.28 -7.69
C PRO A 62 11.61 17.01 -7.78
N GLU A 63 12.92 17.15 -7.95
CA GLU A 63 13.85 16.00 -7.97
C GLU A 63 13.88 15.26 -6.63
N ILE A 64 13.92 15.98 -5.51
CA ILE A 64 13.94 15.39 -4.17
C ILE A 64 12.61 14.71 -3.89
N VAL A 65 11.49 15.38 -4.17
CA VAL A 65 10.15 14.82 -3.96
C VAL A 65 9.95 13.56 -4.80
N ASN A 66 10.31 13.60 -6.08
CA ASN A 66 10.20 12.45 -6.97
C ASN A 66 11.09 11.30 -6.52
N ALA A 67 12.34 11.56 -6.10
CA ALA A 67 13.23 10.54 -5.57
C ALA A 67 12.68 9.87 -4.30
N LEU A 68 12.10 10.65 -3.38
CA LEU A 68 11.46 10.12 -2.16
C LEU A 68 10.24 9.25 -2.49
N VAL A 69 9.36 9.74 -3.38
CA VAL A 69 8.16 9.00 -3.79
C VAL A 69 8.56 7.70 -4.48
N MET A 70 9.46 7.78 -5.47
CA MET A 70 9.94 6.61 -6.21
C MET A 70 10.67 5.62 -5.30
N GLY A 71 11.53 6.10 -4.39
CA GLY A 71 12.25 5.25 -3.44
C GLY A 71 11.32 4.53 -2.47
N PHE A 72 10.31 5.22 -1.95
CA PHE A 72 9.32 4.63 -1.05
C PHE A 72 8.45 3.60 -1.77
N VAL A 73 7.86 3.97 -2.91
CA VAL A 73 7.02 3.05 -3.70
C VAL A 73 7.84 1.87 -4.23
N GLY A 74 9.07 2.10 -4.68
CA GLY A 74 9.98 1.04 -5.11
C GLY A 74 10.26 0.04 -3.99
N THR A 75 10.57 0.55 -2.79
CA THR A 75 10.80 -0.30 -1.62
C THR A 75 9.55 -1.11 -1.24
N LEU A 76 8.38 -0.47 -1.21
CA LEU A 76 7.12 -1.18 -0.94
C LEU A 76 6.83 -2.25 -1.99
N THR A 77 7.06 -1.94 -3.27
CA THR A 77 6.85 -2.88 -4.37
C THR A 77 7.73 -4.12 -4.19
N ILE A 78 9.01 -3.93 -3.85
CA ILE A 78 9.95 -5.03 -3.60
C ILE A 78 9.52 -5.81 -2.35
N ALA A 79 9.24 -5.12 -1.24
CA ALA A 79 8.87 -5.76 0.02
C ALA A 79 7.61 -6.62 -0.13
N LEU A 80 6.57 -6.07 -0.78
CA LEU A 80 5.33 -6.78 -1.05
C LEU A 80 5.57 -7.94 -2.02
N GLY A 81 6.26 -7.72 -3.14
CA GLY A 81 6.58 -8.76 -4.12
C GLY A 81 7.33 -9.94 -3.51
N LEU A 82 8.32 -9.67 -2.65
CA LEU A 82 9.04 -10.70 -1.90
C LEU A 82 8.14 -11.39 -0.88
N SER A 83 7.31 -10.65 -0.14
CA SER A 83 6.40 -11.24 0.85
C SER A 83 5.39 -12.20 0.22
N PHE A 84 4.85 -11.86 -0.96
CA PHE A 84 3.94 -12.73 -1.70
C PHE A 84 4.68 -13.91 -2.35
N GLY A 85 5.83 -13.65 -2.99
CA GLY A 85 6.63 -14.69 -3.64
C GLY A 85 7.16 -15.74 -2.66
N LEU A 86 7.71 -15.31 -1.52
CA LEU A 86 8.18 -16.21 -0.46
C LEU A 86 7.02 -16.83 0.33
N GLY A 87 5.96 -16.07 0.61
CA GLY A 87 4.79 -16.55 1.34
C GLY A 87 3.96 -17.60 0.58
N GLY A 88 3.97 -17.56 -0.76
CA GLY A 88 3.30 -18.54 -1.61
C GLY A 88 4.19 -19.69 -2.09
N LYS A 89 5.50 -19.67 -1.76
CA LYS A 89 6.50 -20.61 -2.28
C LYS A 89 6.08 -22.07 -2.11
N ASP A 90 5.65 -22.46 -0.91
CA ASP A 90 5.33 -23.85 -0.59
C ASP A 90 4.02 -24.29 -1.27
N ALA A 91 3.04 -23.39 -1.38
CA ALA A 91 1.81 -23.65 -2.10
C ALA A 91 2.08 -23.83 -3.60
N ALA A 92 2.92 -22.98 -4.19
CA ALA A 92 3.35 -23.11 -5.57
C ALA A 92 4.12 -24.41 -5.82
N ALA A 93 5.02 -24.80 -4.90
CA ALA A 93 5.75 -26.05 -5.00
C ALA A 93 4.83 -27.27 -5.03
N LYS A 94 3.81 -27.31 -4.16
CA LYS A 94 2.80 -28.38 -4.14
C LYS A 94 2.00 -28.46 -5.44
N LEU A 95 1.53 -27.32 -5.95
CA LEU A 95 0.79 -27.27 -7.22
C LEU A 95 1.62 -27.80 -8.39
N ILE A 96 2.91 -27.47 -8.44
CA ILE A 96 3.83 -27.97 -9.47
C ILE A 96 4.03 -29.49 -9.33
N GLU A 97 4.19 -30.01 -8.12
CA GLU A 97 4.34 -31.44 -7.86
C GLU A 97 3.11 -32.23 -8.31
N GLU A 98 1.91 -31.73 -7.99
CA GLU A 98 0.65 -32.33 -8.44
C GLU A 98 0.49 -32.31 -9.96
N ALA A 99 0.85 -31.20 -10.62
CA ALA A 99 0.83 -31.10 -12.07
C ALA A 99 1.79 -32.11 -12.71
N LYS A 100 3.01 -32.26 -12.15
CA LYS A 100 4.00 -33.22 -12.62
C LYS A 100 3.51 -34.67 -12.47
N ARG A 101 2.87 -35.00 -11.35
CA ARG A 101 2.26 -36.33 -11.13
C ARG A 101 1.18 -36.64 -12.16
N LYS A 102 0.26 -35.70 -12.41
CA LYS A 102 -0.82 -35.89 -13.40
C LYS A 102 -0.31 -36.13 -14.82
N ILE A 103 0.80 -35.49 -15.22
CA ILE A 103 1.42 -35.72 -16.53
C ILE A 103 2.08 -37.11 -16.59
N SER A 104 2.69 -37.54 -15.49
CA SER A 104 3.37 -38.84 -15.41
C SER A 104 2.42 -40.04 -15.36
N ASP A 105 1.23 -39.89 -14.76
CA ASP A 105 0.23 -40.95 -14.67
C ASP A 105 -0.57 -41.16 -15.97
N ASN A 106 -0.47 -40.22 -16.93
CA ASN A 106 -1.22 -40.23 -18.18
C ASN A 106 -0.39 -40.75 -19.38
N GLN A 107 0.69 -41.49 -19.08
CA GLN A 107 1.58 -42.22 -19.98
C GLN A 107 1.56 -43.71 -19.58
#